data_AF-R7MYL9-F1
#
_entry.id   AF-R7MYL9-F1
#
_cell.length_a   1.000
_cell.length_b   1.000
_cell.length_c   1.000
_cell.angle_alpha   90.00
_cell.angle_beta   90.00
_cell.angle_gamma   90.00
#
_symmetry.space_group_name_H-M   'P 1'
#
loop_
_entity.id
_entity.type
_entity.pdbx_description
1 polymer ?
#
loop_
_entity_poly.entity_id
_entity_poly.type
_entity_poly.pdbx_seq_one_letter_code
_entity_poly.pdbx_strand_id
1 'polypeptide(L)' 'MNQDIYKGLPPILTAKDVAEFLRIGMNQAYEIIHDIGFRYGRTVRCTKTQLIGFVEGGGESHEDDENLRSWTDQAKA' A
#
# COMPACT_ATOMS: atom_id res chain seq x y z
N MET A 1 -4.69 9.55 21.76
CA MET A 1 -4.64 8.70 20.55
C MET A 1 -3.71 7.53 20.84
N ASN A 2 -4.14 6.30 20.53
CA ASN A 2 -3.40 5.07 20.81
C ASN A 2 -2.20 4.95 19.86
N GLN A 3 -1.16 5.77 20.04
CA GLN A 3 0.09 5.69 19.29
C GLN A 3 0.78 4.32 19.44
N ASP A 4 0.37 3.50 20.42
CA ASP A 4 0.89 2.17 20.69
C ASP A 4 0.59 1.14 19.59
N ILE A 5 -0.56 1.20 18.91
CA ILE A 5 -0.94 0.13 17.98
C ILE A 5 0.00 0.03 16.77
N TYR A 6 0.56 1.15 16.34
CA TYR A 6 1.50 1.18 15.22
C TYR A 6 2.95 1.01 15.66
N LYS A 7 3.29 1.00 16.96
CA LYS A 7 4.69 0.97 17.42
C LYS A 7 5.47 -0.22 16.86
N GLY A 8 4.82 -1.37 16.71
CA GLY A 8 5.43 -2.58 16.15
C GLY A 8 5.70 -2.55 14.65
N LEU A 9 5.17 -1.56 13.91
CA LEU A 9 5.36 -1.49 12.46
C LEU A 9 6.70 -0.88 12.08
N PRO A 10 7.41 -1.48 11.11
CA PRO A 10 8.62 -0.91 10.55
C PRO A 10 8.33 0.43 9.84
N PRO A 11 9.33 1.29 9.65
CA PRO A 11 9.15 2.56 8.95
C PRO A 11 8.67 2.41 7.49
N ILE A 12 9.10 1.33 6.83
CA ILE A 12 8.73 0.96 5.47
C ILE A 12 8.08 -0.42 5.53
N LEU A 13 6.89 -0.54 4.95
CA LEU A 13 6.08 -1.75 4.96
C LEU A 13 6.03 -2.40 3.59
N THR A 14 5.98 -3.72 3.60
CA THR A 14 5.63 -4.56 2.47
C THR A 14 4.14 -4.86 2.46
N ALA A 15 3.61 -5.39 1.34
CA ALA A 15 2.23 -5.87 1.27
C ALA A 15 1.93 -6.93 2.34
N LYS A 16 2.93 -7.75 2.71
CA LYS A 16 2.79 -8.74 3.76
C LYS A 16 2.60 -8.09 5.13
N ASP A 17 3.39 -7.07 5.44
CA ASP A 17 3.26 -6.35 6.73
C ASP A 17 1.88 -5.66 6.83
N VAL A 18 1.39 -5.09 5.73
CA VAL A 18 0.04 -4.51 5.65
C VAL A 18 -1.04 -5.58 5.86
N ALA A 19 -0.91 -6.74 5.20
CA ALA A 19 -1.84 -7.85 5.35
C ALA A 19 -1.90 -8.37 6.79
N GLU A 20 -0.74 -8.55 7.43
CA GLU A 20 -0.64 -9.02 8.81
C GLU A 20 -1.19 -8.00 9.80
N PHE A 21 -0.88 -6.71 9.61
CA PHE A 21 -1.33 -5.64 10.50
C PHE A 21 -2.84 -5.42 10.44
N LEU A 22 -3.41 -5.33 9.24
CA LEU A 22 -4.85 -5.11 9.03
C LEU A 22 -5.67 -6.40 9.12
N ARG A 23 -5.01 -7.56 9.21
CA ARG A 23 -5.63 -8.90 9.21
C ARG A 23 -6.52 -9.13 7.99
N ILE A 24 -5.99 -8.81 6.81
CA ILE A 24 -6.66 -8.93 5.51
C ILE A 24 -5.93 -9.91 4.59
N GLY A 25 -6.58 -10.28 3.49
CA GLY A 25 -5.96 -11.11 2.45
C GLY A 25 -4.85 -10.37 1.70
N MET A 26 -3.86 -11.12 1.20
CA MET A 26 -2.73 -10.55 0.45
C MET A 26 -3.17 -9.72 -0.76
N ASN A 27 -4.22 -10.12 -1.48
CA ASN A 27 -4.71 -9.36 -2.63
C ASN A 27 -5.22 -7.97 -2.24
N GLN A 28 -5.99 -7.87 -1.15
CA GLN A 28 -6.47 -6.59 -0.62
C GLN A 28 -5.29 -5.73 -0.13
N ALA A 29 -4.30 -6.34 0.51
CA ALA A 29 -3.10 -5.61 0.92
C ALA A 29 -2.28 -5.10 -0.28
N TYR A 30 -2.25 -5.84 -1.40
CA TYR A 30 -1.66 -5.35 -2.64
C TYR A 30 -2.44 -4.16 -3.20
N GLU A 31 -3.77 -4.22 -3.25
CA GLU A 31 -4.59 -3.08 -3.70
C GLU A 31 -4.30 -1.83 -2.85
N ILE A 32 -4.31 -1.96 -1.52
CA ILE A 32 -4.02 -0.86 -0.60
C ILE A 32 -2.60 -0.31 -0.81
N ILE A 33 -1.58 -1.17 -0.87
CA ILE A 33 -0.20 -0.69 -1.01
C ILE A 33 0.07 -0.07 -2.38
N HIS A 34 -0.70 -0.46 -3.40
CA HIS A 34 -0.65 0.16 -4.73
C HIS A 34 -1.29 1.54 -4.74
N ASP A 35 -2.33 1.76 -3.93
CA ASP A 35 -3.02 3.04 -3.78
C ASP A 35 -2.21 4.05 -2.97
N ILE A 36 -1.66 3.63 -1.82
CA ILE A 36 -1.00 4.57 -0.87
C ILE A 36 0.53 4.56 -0.93
N GLY A 37 1.12 3.65 -1.70
CA GLY A 37 2.55 3.35 -1.65
C GLY A 37 3.38 3.99 -2.76
N PHE A 38 4.63 3.57 -2.83
CA PHE A 38 5.60 3.95 -3.84
C PHE A 38 6.34 2.72 -4.37
N ARG A 39 6.87 2.82 -5.58
CA ARG A 39 7.64 1.75 -6.22
C ARG A 39 9.12 1.85 -5.82
N TYR A 40 9.68 0.75 -5.35
CA TYR A 40 11.12 0.58 -5.15
C TYR A 40 11.58 -0.66 -5.93
N GLY A 41 12.26 -0.42 -7.06
CA GLY A 41 12.63 -1.46 -8.01
C GLY A 41 11.41 -2.20 -8.55
N ARG A 42 11.36 -3.52 -8.33
CA ARG A 42 10.26 -4.40 -8.77
C ARG A 42 9.14 -4.57 -7.74
N THR A 43 9.21 -3.85 -6.61
CA THR A 43 8.28 -4.03 -5.50
C THR A 43 7.58 -2.73 -5.14
N VAL A 44 6.37 -2.84 -4.61
CA VAL A 44 5.63 -1.72 -4.03
C VAL A 44 5.73 -1.79 -2.51
N ARG A 45 5.92 -0.62 -1.90
CA ARG A 45 6.09 -0.42 -0.45
C ARG A 45 5.28 0.80 -0.03
N CYS A 46 4.92 0.91 1.23
CA CYS A 46 4.39 2.16 1.78
C CYS A 46 5.15 2.54 3.05
N THR A 47 5.15 3.82 3.37
CA THR A 47 5.65 4.30 4.65
C THR A 47 4.63 4.03 5.74
N LYS A 48 5.10 3.89 6.98
CA LYS A 48 4.25 3.78 8.17
C LYS A 48 3.25 4.94 8.26
N THR A 49 3.68 6.16 7.95
CA THR A 49 2.82 7.34 7.96
C THR A 49 1.71 7.25 6.92
N GLN A 50 1.99 6.76 5.70
CA GLN A 50 0.97 6.54 4.68
C GLN A 50 -0.07 5.53 5.13
N LEU A 51 0.35 4.41 5.73
CA LEU A 51 -0.60 3.42 6.28
C LEU A 51 -1.43 4.00 7.43
N ILE A 52 -0.82 4.76 8.35
CA ILE A 52 -1.55 5.43 9.44
C ILE A 52 -2.57 6.41 8.86
N GLY A 53 -2.17 7.24 7.89
CA GLY A 53 -3.06 8.18 7.21
C GLY A 53 -4.23 7.48 6.52
N PHE A 54 -3.99 6.33 5.88
CA PHE A 54 -5.05 5.52 5.29
C PHE A 54 -6.05 4.99 6.33
N VAL A 55 -5.55 4.42 7.44
CA VAL A 55 -6.38 3.80 8.48
C VAL A 55 -7.14 4.83 9.32
N GLU A 56 -6.50 5.94 9.67
CA GLU A 56 -7.07 6.96 10.55
C GLU A 56 -7.81 8.06 9.78
N GLY A 57 -7.41 8.34 8.55
CA GLY A 57 -7.89 9.48 7.77
C GLY A 57 -9.04 9.18 6.82
N GLY A 58 -9.37 7.91 6.55
CA GLY A 58 -10.47 7.56 5.65
C GLY A 58 -10.29 8.19 4.26
N GLY A 59 -9.19 7.85 3.58
CA GLY A 59 -8.99 8.14 2.14
C GLY A 59 -9.12 9.62 1.77
N GLU A 60 -8.17 10.46 2.17
CA GLU A 60 -7.92 11.67 1.38
C GLU A 60 -7.32 11.20 0.05
N SER A 61 -8.15 11.31 -0.99
CA SER A 61 -7.87 10.90 -2.35
C SER A 61 -6.51 11.43 -2.79
N HIS A 62 -5.54 10.52 -3.03
CA HIS A 62 -4.44 10.88 -3.91
C HIS A 62 -5.07 11.16 -5.26
N GLU A 63 -4.96 12.40 -5.73
CA GLU A 63 -5.29 12.74 -7.12
C GLU A 63 -4.48 11.81 -8.02
N ASP A 64 -5.20 10.99 -8.80
CA ASP A 64 -4.66 10.01 -9.72
C ASP A 64 -3.58 10.64 -10.61
N ASP A 65 -2.31 10.35 -10.33
CA ASP A 65 -1.25 10.57 -11.30
C ASP A 65 -1.32 9.41 -12.31
N GLU A 66 -2.05 9.68 -13.40
CA GLU A 66 -2.28 8.82 -14.56
C GLU A 66 -0.97 8.21 -15.11
N ASN A 67 -0.50 7.09 -14.56
CA ASN A 67 0.52 6.29 -15.24
C ASN A 67 0.50 4.79 -14.89
N LEU A 68 -0.68 4.18 -14.95
CA LEU A 68 -0.86 2.72 -15.02
C LEU A 68 -1.37 2.30 -16.41
N ARG A 69 -0.70 2.77 -17.48
CA ARG A 69 -0.92 2.23 -18.82
C ARG A 69 -0.10 0.95 -19.04
N SER A 70 -0.84 -0.16 -19.13
CA SER A 70 -0.68 -1.23 -20.13
C SER A 70 0.59 -2.10 -20.08
N TRP A 71 0.59 -3.20 -19.31
CA TRP A 71 1.56 -4.31 -19.50
C TRP A 71 0.95 -5.73 -19.41
N THR A 72 -0.32 -5.93 -19.77
CA THR A 72 -0.94 -7.29 -19.82
C THR A 72 -1.48 -7.74 -21.17
N ASP A 73 -1.22 -7.05 -22.28
CA ASP A 73 -1.69 -7.46 -23.62
C ASP A 73 -0.58 -7.66 -24.68
N GLN A 74 0.61 -8.11 -24.27
CA GLN A 74 1.69 -8.51 -25.22
C GLN A 74 2.18 -9.96 -25.03
N ALA A 75 1.29 -10.87 -24.66
CA ALA A 75 1.61 -12.31 -24.61
C ALA A 75 0.80 -13.17 -25.60
N LYS A 76 0.11 -12.58 -26.58
CA LYS A 76 -0.50 -13.30 -27.71
C LYS A 76 -0.48 -12.47 -29.00
N ALA A 77 0.61 -12.56 -29.74
CA ALA A 77 0.65 -12.39 -31.18
C ALA A 77 1.75 -13.30 -31.74
#